data_AF-A0A2R7QMY4-F1
#
_entry.id   AF-A0A2R7QMY4-F1
#
_cell.length_a   1.000
_cell.length_b   1.000
_cell.length_c   1.000
_cell.angle_alpha   90.00
_cell.angle_beta   90.00
_cell.angle_gamma   90.00
#
_symmetry.space_group_name_H-M   'P 1'
#
loop_
_entity.id
_entity.type
_entity.pdbx_description
1 polymer ?
#
loop_
_entity_poly.entity_id
_entity_poly.type
_entity_poly.pdbx_seq_one_letter_code
_entity_poly.pdbx_strand_id
1 'polypeptide(L)'
;TDASINPGNSGGALVNLQGQLVGINTASFNPQGSMAGNIGLGLAIPSNLARDVVDQLVKHGVVVRGTLGVEAQNLTQQIAQGLGLNEARGALVTRVLAGSGAAAAGLRPGDVVVSANGQRVDSAQALHNIEGLAPVGSTLTLDIRRDGKAQQLKATLKEQARAVSGDTLDPRLAGATFVDLPESLRQAGISGVQVSEVKRGSRAASSGLAAGDVITETTAGEFADLASWRANFQQRPPQLVLRIVRGNTPGVLVMR
;
A
#
# COMPACT_ATOMS: atom_id res chain seq x y z
N THR A 1 -12.39 2.33 23.05
CA THR A 1 -12.80 3.00 24.29
C THR A 1 -14.30 2.92 24.38
N ASP A 2 -14.86 2.86 25.58
CA ASP A 2 -16.30 2.97 25.86
C ASP A 2 -16.76 4.42 26.02
N ALA A 3 -15.82 5.38 25.98
CA ALA A 3 -16.14 6.81 25.94
C ALA A 3 -17.04 7.15 24.75
N SER A 4 -17.93 8.13 24.98
CA SER A 4 -18.93 8.55 24.01
C SER A 4 -18.34 9.25 22.78
N ILE A 5 -18.19 8.51 21.68
CA ILE A 5 -17.81 9.07 20.37
C ILE A 5 -19.05 9.07 19.46
N ASN A 6 -19.51 10.26 19.09
CA ASN A 6 -20.66 10.48 18.21
C ASN A 6 -20.24 11.35 17.00
N PRO A 7 -21.06 11.40 15.93
CA PRO A 7 -20.85 12.36 14.84
C PRO A 7 -20.64 13.78 15.38
N GLY A 8 -19.58 14.45 14.92
CA GLY A 8 -19.16 15.77 15.43
C GLY A 8 -17.95 15.72 16.37
N ASN A 9 -17.64 14.57 16.99
CA ASN A 9 -16.45 14.43 17.84
C ASN A 9 -15.21 13.91 17.08
N SER A 10 -15.34 13.54 15.80
CA SER A 10 -14.24 13.11 14.95
C SER A 10 -13.20 14.23 14.80
N GLY A 11 -11.92 13.90 14.99
CA GLY A 11 -10.81 14.86 15.08
C GLY A 11 -10.56 15.41 16.49
N GLY A 12 -11.45 15.16 17.45
CA GLY A 12 -11.30 15.59 18.85
C GLY A 12 -10.28 14.75 19.64
N ALA A 13 -9.83 15.28 20.77
CA ALA A 13 -8.86 14.64 21.64
C ALA A 13 -9.46 13.50 22.50
N LEU A 14 -8.73 12.40 22.61
CA LEU A 14 -8.90 11.41 23.66
C LEU A 14 -7.74 11.55 24.64
N VAL A 15 -8.05 11.80 25.92
CA VAL A 15 -7.04 12.07 26.96
C VAL A 15 -7.11 11.06 28.11
N ASN A 16 -5.98 10.82 28.77
CA ASN A 16 -5.96 10.07 30.04
C ASN A 16 -6.30 10.98 31.24
N LEU A 17 -6.36 10.41 32.45
CA LEU A 17 -6.71 11.14 33.68
C LEU A 17 -5.72 12.26 34.04
N GLN A 18 -4.52 12.25 33.47
CA GLN A 18 -3.50 13.28 33.63
C GLN A 18 -3.64 14.40 32.58
N GLY A 19 -4.67 14.35 31.72
CA GLY A 19 -4.88 15.33 30.65
C GLY A 19 -3.93 15.15 29.46
N GLN A 20 -3.22 14.03 29.37
CA GLN A 20 -2.30 13.76 28.27
C GLN A 20 -3.06 13.16 27.08
N LEU A 21 -2.74 13.62 25.86
CA LEU A 21 -3.34 13.11 24.63
C LEU A 21 -2.88 11.66 24.36
N VAL A 22 -3.83 10.74 24.36
CA VAL A 22 -3.59 9.31 24.09
C VAL A 22 -4.17 8.87 22.74
N GLY A 23 -5.06 9.66 22.14
CA GLY A 23 -5.54 9.40 20.78
C GLY A 23 -6.39 10.51 20.18
N ILE A 24 -6.74 10.32 18.90
CA ILE A 24 -7.63 11.20 18.13
C ILE A 24 -8.91 10.43 17.80
N ASN A 25 -10.05 10.93 18.27
CA ASN A 25 -11.36 10.32 18.02
C ASN A 25 -11.60 10.24 16.51
N THR A 26 -11.89 9.06 16.00
CA THR A 26 -11.97 8.83 14.55
C THR A 26 -13.34 8.34 14.14
N ALA A 27 -13.81 7.25 14.77
CA ALA A 27 -15.07 6.63 14.42
C ALA A 27 -15.75 6.01 15.64
N SER A 28 -17.05 5.71 15.52
CA SER A 28 -17.76 4.79 16.39
C SER A 28 -18.24 3.60 15.58
N PHE A 29 -18.25 2.42 16.19
CA PHE A 29 -18.84 1.24 15.56
C PHE A 29 -20.33 1.21 15.88
N ASN A 30 -21.18 1.20 14.83
CA ASN A 30 -22.63 1.12 15.04
C ASN A 30 -23.31 0.17 14.03
N PRO A 31 -23.83 -1.00 14.47
CA PRO A 31 -24.47 -1.99 13.60
C PRO A 31 -25.72 -1.48 12.87
N GLN A 32 -26.41 -0.47 13.43
CA GLN A 32 -27.65 0.09 12.89
C GLN A 32 -27.43 1.42 12.12
N GLY A 33 -26.18 1.82 11.88
CA GLY A 33 -25.83 3.06 11.18
C GLY A 33 -25.73 4.30 12.08
N SER A 34 -25.41 5.45 11.48
CA SER A 34 -25.07 6.71 12.17
C SER A 34 -26.23 7.40 12.91
N MET A 35 -27.46 6.89 12.77
CA MET A 35 -28.65 7.40 13.47
C MET A 35 -28.92 6.70 14.81
N ALA A 36 -28.33 5.53 15.03
CA ALA A 36 -28.25 4.96 16.37
C ALA A 36 -27.14 5.73 17.12
N GLY A 37 -27.36 6.10 18.38
CA GLY A 37 -26.29 6.72 19.20
C GLY A 37 -25.14 5.75 19.48
N ASN A 38 -24.02 6.23 20.04
CA ASN A 38 -22.90 5.35 20.41
C ASN A 38 -23.35 4.19 21.32
N ILE A 39 -22.98 2.96 20.94
CA ILE A 39 -23.23 1.74 21.71
C ILE A 39 -22.08 1.39 22.68
N GLY A 40 -21.20 2.36 22.99
CA GLY A 40 -20.05 2.15 23.86
C GLY A 40 -18.81 1.59 23.15
N LEU A 41 -18.69 1.77 21.84
CA LEU A 41 -17.51 1.34 21.06
C LEU A 41 -16.96 2.48 20.19
N GLY A 42 -16.10 3.29 20.82
CA GLY A 42 -15.33 4.34 20.17
C GLY A 42 -13.94 3.86 19.69
N LEU A 43 -13.59 4.25 18.47
CA LEU A 43 -12.29 4.03 17.83
C LEU A 43 -11.50 5.34 17.77
N ALA A 44 -10.24 5.29 18.19
CA ALA A 44 -9.33 6.42 18.17
C ALA A 44 -7.97 6.01 17.57
N ILE A 45 -7.39 6.91 16.78
CA ILE A 45 -6.01 6.79 16.28
C ILE A 45 -5.06 7.09 17.44
N PRO A 46 -4.08 6.22 17.77
CA PRO A 46 -3.13 6.47 18.85
C PRO A 46 -2.34 7.77 18.65
N SER A 47 -2.07 8.51 19.74
CA SER A 47 -1.42 9.83 19.65
C SER A 47 -0.01 9.77 19.05
N ASN A 48 0.74 8.69 19.28
CA ASN A 48 2.06 8.48 18.67
C ASN A 48 1.95 8.40 17.13
N LEU A 49 0.99 7.63 16.61
CA LEU A 49 0.75 7.53 15.17
C LEU A 49 0.31 8.86 14.57
N ALA A 50 -0.58 9.59 15.26
CA ALA A 50 -1.02 10.91 14.82
C ALA A 50 0.15 11.90 14.75
N ARG A 51 1.06 11.86 15.73
CA ARG A 51 2.25 12.72 15.78
C ARG A 51 3.18 12.43 14.60
N ASP A 52 3.47 11.16 14.32
CA ASP A 52 4.33 10.78 13.20
C ASP A 52 3.76 11.26 11.85
N VAL A 53 2.44 11.16 11.68
CA VAL A 53 1.74 11.67 10.49
C VAL A 53 1.88 13.19 10.36
N VAL A 54 1.65 13.94 11.45
CA VAL A 54 1.79 15.40 11.44
C VAL A 54 3.22 15.82 11.12
N ASP A 55 4.22 15.18 11.75
CA ASP A 55 5.63 15.50 11.52
C ASP A 55 6.03 15.28 10.05
N GLN A 56 5.50 14.24 9.41
CA GLN A 56 5.73 13.99 7.98
C GLN A 56 5.04 15.03 7.09
N LEU A 57 3.79 15.38 7.37
CA LEU A 57 3.06 16.40 6.62
C LEU A 57 3.72 17.78 6.73
N VAL A 58 4.20 18.15 7.91
CA VAL A 58 4.91 19.42 8.13
C VAL A 58 6.24 19.45 7.38
N LYS A 59 7.00 18.34 7.39
CA LYS A 59 8.33 18.29 6.75
C LYS A 59 8.30 18.10 5.23
N HIS A 60 7.36 17.29 4.74
CA HIS A 60 7.37 16.79 3.36
C HIS A 60 6.09 17.08 2.59
N GLY A 61 5.04 17.58 3.24
CA GLY A 61 3.72 17.81 2.64
C GLY A 61 2.92 16.53 2.34
N VAL A 62 3.51 15.35 2.56
CA VAL A 62 2.92 14.04 2.27
C VAL A 62 3.25 13.03 3.37
N VAL A 63 2.37 12.04 3.56
CA VAL A 63 2.61 10.91 4.47
C VAL A 63 3.18 9.74 3.69
N VAL A 64 4.39 9.35 4.04
CA VAL A 64 5.09 8.20 3.48
C VAL A 64 4.95 7.02 4.44
N ARG A 65 4.40 5.90 3.95
CA ARG A 65 4.31 4.67 4.73
C ARG A 65 5.39 3.68 4.32
N GLY A 66 5.88 2.94 5.31
CA GLY A 66 6.76 1.81 5.08
C GLY A 66 5.97 0.65 4.48
N THR A 67 6.59 -0.08 3.57
CA THR A 67 6.09 -1.37 3.10
C THR A 67 7.23 -2.38 3.01
N LEU A 68 6.90 -3.66 3.23
CA LEU A 68 7.77 -4.77 2.87
C LEU A 68 7.90 -4.90 1.35
N GLY A 69 6.90 -4.43 0.59
CA GLY A 69 6.77 -4.62 -0.85
C GLY A 69 6.43 -6.06 -1.19
N VAL A 70 5.29 -6.52 -0.66
CA VAL A 70 4.72 -7.85 -0.89
C VAL A 70 3.24 -7.71 -1.19
N GLU A 71 2.72 -8.61 -2.02
CA GLU A 71 1.28 -8.90 -2.06
C GLU A 71 1.04 -10.14 -1.21
N ALA A 72 -0.01 -10.10 -0.40
CA ALA A 72 -0.38 -11.19 0.48
C ALA A 72 -1.88 -11.44 0.46
N GLN A 73 -2.25 -12.70 0.66
CA GLN A 73 -3.63 -13.12 0.81
C GLN A 73 -3.84 -13.87 2.13
N ASN A 74 -5.09 -13.97 2.55
CA ASN A 74 -5.45 -14.77 3.72
C ASN A 74 -5.29 -16.26 3.41
N LEU A 75 -4.85 -17.02 4.41
CA LEU A 75 -4.87 -18.47 4.34
C LEU A 75 -6.29 -19.02 4.50
N THR A 76 -6.68 -19.90 3.59
CA THR A 76 -7.82 -20.80 3.79
C THR A 76 -7.32 -22.12 4.39
N GLN A 77 -8.23 -22.90 4.99
CA GLN A 77 -7.90 -24.25 5.49
C GLN A 77 -7.31 -25.15 4.41
N GLN A 78 -7.86 -25.07 3.20
CA GLN A 78 -7.39 -25.85 2.05
C GLN A 78 -5.95 -25.48 1.66
N ILE A 79 -5.65 -24.18 1.59
CA ILE A 79 -4.29 -23.70 1.27
C ILE A 79 -3.30 -24.09 2.37
N ALA A 80 -3.68 -23.92 3.65
CA ALA A 80 -2.83 -24.28 4.78
C ALA A 80 -2.46 -25.77 4.77
N GLN A 81 -3.43 -26.65 4.52
CA GLN A 81 -3.18 -28.08 4.38
C GLN A 81 -2.24 -28.39 3.21
N GLY A 82 -2.45 -27.75 2.05
CA GLY A 82 -1.59 -27.90 0.88
C GLY A 82 -0.14 -27.45 1.12
N LEU A 83 0.07 -26.53 2.05
CA LEU A 83 1.40 -26.03 2.46
C LEU A 83 2.00 -26.78 3.67
N GLY A 84 1.31 -27.82 4.18
CA GLY A 84 1.76 -28.59 5.34
C GLY A 84 1.68 -27.83 6.66
N LEU A 85 0.76 -26.88 6.78
CA LEU A 85 0.53 -26.09 7.99
C LEU A 85 -0.62 -26.67 8.82
N ASN A 86 -0.43 -26.70 10.14
CA ASN A 86 -1.46 -27.18 11.08
C ASN A 86 -2.62 -26.20 11.25
N GLU A 87 -2.44 -24.95 10.84
CA GLU A 87 -3.38 -23.85 11.10
C GLU A 87 -3.49 -22.95 9.87
N ALA A 88 -4.72 -22.56 9.54
CA ALA A 88 -5.02 -21.57 8.52
C ALA A 88 -4.85 -20.14 9.07
N ARG A 89 -3.64 -19.82 9.51
CA ARG A 89 -3.30 -18.54 10.13
C ARG A 89 -2.01 -17.99 9.55
N GLY A 90 -2.01 -16.68 9.28
CA GLY A 90 -0.89 -15.99 8.66
C GLY A 90 -1.27 -15.25 7.39
N ALA A 91 -0.29 -14.51 6.88
CA ALA A 91 -0.37 -13.84 5.58
C ALA A 91 0.45 -14.65 4.56
N LEU A 92 -0.24 -15.27 3.60
CA LEU A 92 0.41 -15.98 2.50
C LEU A 92 0.93 -14.97 1.48
N VAL A 93 2.24 -14.95 1.27
CA VAL A 93 2.89 -14.12 0.26
C VAL A 93 2.57 -14.69 -1.12
N THR A 94 1.84 -13.93 -1.92
CA THR A 94 1.52 -14.27 -3.31
C THR A 94 2.53 -13.67 -4.28
N ARG A 95 3.13 -12.53 -3.91
CA ARG A 95 4.10 -11.83 -4.72
C ARG A 95 5.10 -11.05 -3.86
N VAL A 96 6.32 -10.95 -4.35
CA VAL A 96 7.35 -10.07 -3.78
C VAL A 96 7.77 -9.07 -4.84
N LEU A 97 7.68 -7.77 -4.53
CA LEU A 97 8.01 -6.71 -5.47
C LEU A 97 9.52 -6.62 -5.67
N ALA A 98 9.97 -6.44 -6.92
CA ALA A 98 11.38 -6.32 -7.23
C ALA A 98 11.99 -5.07 -6.56
N GLY A 99 13.20 -5.21 -6.00
CA GLY A 99 13.86 -4.11 -5.29
C GLY A 99 13.23 -3.73 -3.95
N SER A 100 12.26 -4.50 -3.44
CA SER A 100 11.63 -4.25 -2.14
C SER A 100 12.50 -4.67 -0.95
N GLY A 101 12.04 -4.34 0.26
CA GLY A 101 12.65 -4.83 1.51
C GLY A 101 12.53 -6.34 1.66
N ALA A 102 11.37 -6.89 1.30
CA ALA A 102 11.11 -8.32 1.32
C ALA A 102 11.98 -9.09 0.32
N ALA A 103 12.17 -8.55 -0.89
CA ALA A 103 13.07 -9.15 -1.89
C ALA A 103 14.51 -9.21 -1.37
N ALA A 104 15.02 -8.11 -0.81
CA ALA A 104 16.36 -8.04 -0.23
C ALA A 104 16.53 -9.00 0.97
N ALA A 105 15.47 -9.21 1.74
CA ALA A 105 15.45 -10.15 2.87
C ALA A 105 15.33 -11.63 2.45
N GLY A 106 15.10 -11.91 1.17
CA GLY A 106 14.95 -13.26 0.64
C GLY A 106 13.57 -13.89 0.91
N LEU A 107 12.53 -13.08 1.14
CA LEU A 107 11.14 -13.53 1.16
C LEU A 107 10.72 -13.96 -0.25
N ARG A 108 9.82 -14.95 -0.35
CA ARG A 108 9.41 -15.56 -1.62
C ARG A 108 7.90 -15.80 -1.66
N PRO A 109 7.29 -15.83 -2.86
CA PRO A 109 5.95 -16.37 -3.02
C PRO A 109 5.84 -17.78 -2.42
N GLY A 110 4.76 -18.06 -1.71
CA GLY A 110 4.55 -19.31 -0.97
C GLY A 110 4.97 -19.24 0.50
N ASP A 111 5.73 -18.23 0.92
CA ASP A 111 6.00 -18.00 2.33
C ASP A 111 4.73 -17.59 3.07
N VAL A 112 4.57 -18.06 4.30
CA VAL A 112 3.51 -17.62 5.20
C VAL A 112 4.10 -16.85 6.36
N VAL A 113 3.80 -15.56 6.46
CA VAL A 113 4.19 -14.73 7.61
C VAL A 113 3.24 -15.00 8.77
N VAL A 114 3.77 -15.45 9.90
CA VAL A 114 2.99 -15.78 11.10
C VAL A 114 3.23 -14.81 12.26
N SER A 115 4.34 -14.08 12.24
CA SER A 115 4.65 -13.01 13.18
C SER A 115 5.57 -11.96 12.55
N ALA A 116 5.43 -10.72 13.00
CA ALA A 116 6.28 -9.60 12.65
C ALA A 116 6.61 -8.80 13.91
N ASN A 117 7.90 -8.66 14.24
CA ASN A 117 8.38 -8.07 15.50
C ASN A 117 7.75 -8.69 16.76
N GLY A 118 7.51 -10.00 16.74
CA GLY A 118 6.84 -10.71 17.83
C GLY A 118 5.33 -10.43 17.94
N GLN A 119 4.79 -9.53 17.10
CA GLN A 119 3.36 -9.35 16.95
C GLN A 119 2.82 -10.43 16.02
N ARG A 120 1.76 -11.07 16.47
CA ARG A 120 1.11 -12.16 15.75
C ARG A 120 0.43 -11.65 14.47
N VAL A 121 0.64 -12.37 13.37
CA VAL A 121 0.01 -12.09 12.07
C VAL A 121 -1.03 -13.18 11.81
N ASP A 122 -2.31 -12.86 11.92
CA ASP A 122 -3.39 -13.81 11.67
C ASP A 122 -4.00 -13.69 10.27
N SER A 123 -3.69 -12.61 9.53
CA SER A 123 -4.24 -12.32 8.21
C SER A 123 -3.33 -11.41 7.38
N ALA A 124 -3.58 -11.31 6.07
CA ALA A 124 -2.90 -10.35 5.21
C ALA A 124 -3.13 -8.90 5.67
N GLN A 125 -4.34 -8.58 6.16
CA GLN A 125 -4.63 -7.27 6.73
C GLN A 125 -3.84 -6.98 8.00
N ALA A 126 -3.62 -7.99 8.86
CA ALA A 126 -2.82 -7.84 10.06
C ALA A 126 -1.36 -7.50 9.71
N LEU A 127 -0.78 -8.18 8.71
CA LEU A 127 0.55 -7.85 8.21
C LEU A 127 0.61 -6.41 7.68
N HIS A 128 -0.35 -6.03 6.83
CA HIS A 128 -0.43 -4.67 6.28
C HIS A 128 -0.53 -3.59 7.36
N ASN A 129 -1.30 -3.85 8.44
CA ASN A 129 -1.41 -2.93 9.57
C ASN A 129 -0.08 -2.78 10.31
N ILE A 130 0.65 -3.88 10.54
CA ILE A 130 1.97 -3.84 11.20
C ILE A 130 2.96 -3.04 10.35
N GLU A 131 2.99 -3.26 9.03
CA GLU A 131 3.80 -2.47 8.11
C GLU A 131 3.47 -0.97 8.17
N GLY A 132 2.17 -0.63 8.09
CA GLY A 132 1.71 0.76 8.04
C GLY A 132 1.91 1.56 9.32
N LEU A 133 2.11 0.88 10.46
CA LEU A 133 2.41 1.48 11.76
C LEU A 133 3.92 1.64 12.01
N ALA A 134 4.75 0.90 11.29
CA ALA A 134 6.18 0.93 11.48
C ALA A 134 6.84 2.05 10.64
N PRO A 135 7.87 2.74 11.16
CA PRO A 135 8.57 3.79 10.42
C PRO A 135 9.23 3.25 9.13
N VAL A 136 9.25 4.07 8.09
CA VAL A 136 10.07 3.81 6.89
C VAL A 136 11.53 3.65 7.30
N GLY A 137 12.23 2.67 6.71
CA GLY A 137 13.63 2.36 7.03
C GLY A 137 13.81 1.51 8.29
N SER A 138 12.76 1.27 9.08
CA SER A 138 12.82 0.33 10.19
C SER A 138 12.90 -1.12 9.69
N THR A 139 13.52 -2.00 10.47
CA THR A 139 13.64 -3.43 10.14
C THR A 139 12.60 -4.23 10.92
N LEU A 140 11.76 -4.97 10.20
CA LEU A 140 10.85 -5.97 10.76
C LEU A 140 11.53 -7.32 10.84
N THR A 141 11.45 -7.97 11.99
CA THR A 141 11.82 -9.38 12.18
C THR A 141 10.58 -10.21 11.89
N LEU A 142 10.59 -10.96 10.80
CA LEU A 142 9.48 -11.77 10.31
C LEU A 142 9.72 -13.23 10.69
N ASP A 143 8.77 -13.83 11.40
CA ASP A 143 8.71 -15.28 11.56
C ASP A 143 7.82 -15.83 10.45
N ILE A 144 8.37 -16.72 9.62
CA ILE A 144 7.71 -17.28 8.45
C ILE A 144 7.66 -18.79 8.49
N ARG A 145 6.75 -19.35 7.71
CA ARG A 145 6.72 -20.76 7.32
C ARG A 145 7.02 -20.87 5.83
N ARG A 146 8.06 -21.65 5.50
CA ARG A 146 8.45 -21.99 4.13
C ARG A 146 8.57 -23.50 4.05
N ASP A 147 7.78 -24.11 3.16
CA ASP A 147 7.73 -25.58 3.01
C ASP A 147 7.49 -26.29 4.36
N GLY A 148 6.58 -25.75 5.19
CA GLY A 148 6.27 -26.22 6.54
C GLY A 148 7.31 -25.88 7.62
N LYS A 149 8.51 -25.43 7.26
CA LYS A 149 9.61 -25.15 8.21
C LYS A 149 9.57 -23.72 8.71
N ALA A 150 9.86 -23.52 9.99
CA ALA A 150 10.02 -22.19 10.57
C ALA A 150 11.32 -21.55 10.08
N GLN A 151 11.25 -20.30 9.65
CA GLN A 151 12.41 -19.46 9.36
C GLN A 151 12.17 -18.07 9.92
N GLN A 152 13.25 -17.35 10.22
CA GLN A 152 13.19 -15.95 10.61
C GLN A 152 13.96 -15.12 9.60
N LEU A 153 13.33 -14.06 9.10
CA LEU A 153 13.92 -13.11 8.16
C LEU A 153 13.90 -11.70 8.75
N LYS A 154 14.85 -10.87 8.35
CA LYS A 154 14.88 -9.45 8.71
C LYS A 154 14.70 -8.62 7.44
N ALA A 155 13.59 -7.89 7.37
CA ALA A 155 13.23 -7.11 6.20
C ALA A 155 13.09 -5.62 6.57
N THR A 156 13.81 -4.77 5.84
CA THR A 156 13.76 -3.32 6.04
C THR A 156 12.61 -2.72 5.25
N LEU A 157 11.71 -2.00 5.93
CA LEU A 157 10.62 -1.30 5.26
C LEU A 157 11.17 -0.22 4.35
N LYS A 158 10.72 -0.25 3.09
CA LYS A 158 11.01 0.81 2.13
C LYS A 158 9.82 1.73 2.00
N GLU A 159 10.08 2.94 1.54
CA GLU A 159 9.04 3.88 1.18
C GLU A 159 8.14 3.27 0.09
N GLN A 160 6.85 3.18 0.37
CA GLN A 160 5.85 2.99 -0.66
C GLN A 160 5.54 4.36 -1.27
N ALA A 161 6.16 4.66 -2.41
CA ALA A 161 5.76 5.83 -3.19
C ALA A 161 4.28 5.64 -3.56
N ARG A 162 3.38 6.47 -3.02
CA ARG A 162 1.96 6.44 -3.39
C ARG A 162 1.72 7.06 -4.75
N ALA A 163 2.63 7.95 -5.14
CA ALA A 163 2.59 8.66 -6.40
C ALA A 163 4.01 8.86 -6.92
N VAL A 164 4.17 8.85 -8.24
CA VAL A 164 5.41 9.19 -8.93
C VAL A 164 5.08 10.23 -10.00
N SER A 165 5.84 11.33 -10.00
CA SER A 165 5.74 12.35 -11.03
C SER A 165 6.42 11.87 -12.31
N GLY A 166 5.74 11.99 -13.45
CA GLY A 166 6.26 11.62 -14.76
C GLY A 166 7.52 12.38 -15.14
N ASP A 167 7.67 13.61 -14.67
CA ASP A 167 8.86 14.45 -14.85
C ASP A 167 10.14 13.76 -14.33
N THR A 168 10.02 12.93 -13.29
CA THR A 168 11.13 12.17 -12.69
C THR A 168 11.47 10.89 -13.46
N LEU A 169 10.55 10.39 -14.29
CA LEU A 169 10.68 9.15 -15.04
C LEU A 169 11.25 9.40 -16.44
N ASP A 170 10.55 10.22 -17.21
CA ASP A 170 10.89 10.53 -18.59
C ASP A 170 10.33 11.91 -18.97
N PRO A 171 11.11 12.80 -19.64
CA PRO A 171 10.63 14.12 -20.04
C PRO A 171 9.35 14.11 -20.88
N ARG A 172 9.05 13.02 -21.59
CA ARG A 172 7.82 12.85 -22.38
C ARG A 172 6.57 12.64 -21.51
N LEU A 173 6.76 12.23 -20.25
CA LEU A 173 5.71 12.06 -19.25
C LEU A 173 5.54 13.31 -18.37
N ALA A 174 6.24 14.41 -18.69
CA ALA A 174 6.18 15.64 -17.91
C ALA A 174 4.74 16.13 -17.72
N GLY A 175 4.38 16.44 -16.47
CA GLY A 175 3.05 16.88 -16.06
C GLY A 175 2.03 15.78 -15.77
N ALA A 176 2.40 14.50 -15.83
CA ALA A 176 1.57 13.39 -15.36
C ALA A 176 1.96 12.94 -13.94
N THR A 177 0.99 12.44 -13.19
CA THR A 177 1.21 11.77 -11.89
C THR A 177 0.68 10.35 -11.98
N PHE A 178 1.51 9.38 -11.60
CA PHE A 178 1.18 7.95 -11.61
C PHE A 178 1.02 7.44 -10.19
N VAL A 179 0.09 6.53 -9.96
CA VAL A 179 -0.18 5.88 -8.67
C VAL A 179 -0.34 4.38 -8.86
N ASP A 180 -0.23 3.60 -7.78
CA ASP A 180 -0.61 2.19 -7.80
C ASP A 180 -2.08 2.02 -8.20
N LEU A 181 -2.42 0.88 -8.81
CA LEU A 181 -3.81 0.58 -9.13
C LEU A 181 -4.68 0.53 -7.86
N PRO A 182 -5.90 1.08 -7.93
CA PRO A 182 -6.93 0.85 -6.90
C PRO A 182 -7.09 -0.64 -6.61
N GLU A 183 -7.30 -0.96 -5.33
CA GLU A 183 -7.46 -2.34 -4.85
C GLU A 183 -8.53 -3.11 -5.63
N SER A 184 -9.64 -2.46 -5.99
CA SER A 184 -10.72 -3.06 -6.78
C SER A 184 -10.26 -3.56 -8.16
N LEU A 185 -9.37 -2.82 -8.83
CA LEU A 185 -8.83 -3.23 -10.14
C LEU A 185 -7.79 -4.34 -9.98
N ARG A 186 -6.95 -4.28 -8.94
CA ARG A 186 -5.99 -5.34 -8.62
C ARG A 186 -6.69 -6.67 -8.34
N GLN A 187 -7.78 -6.64 -7.57
CA GLN A 187 -8.59 -7.83 -7.29
C GLN A 187 -9.31 -8.40 -8.52
N ALA A 188 -9.59 -7.57 -9.52
CA ALA A 188 -10.09 -8.02 -10.83
C ALA A 188 -9.00 -8.65 -11.71
N GLY A 189 -7.77 -8.80 -11.22
CA GLY A 189 -6.63 -9.38 -11.93
C GLY A 189 -5.91 -8.40 -12.86
N ILE A 190 -6.22 -7.10 -12.79
CA ILE A 190 -5.55 -6.08 -13.60
C ILE A 190 -4.22 -5.70 -12.92
N SER A 191 -3.15 -5.71 -13.71
CA SER A 191 -1.82 -5.27 -13.31
C SER A 191 -1.42 -4.00 -14.06
N GLY A 192 -0.68 -3.10 -13.41
CA GLY A 192 -0.27 -1.84 -14.03
C GLY A 192 -0.23 -0.66 -13.05
N VAL A 193 -0.25 0.56 -13.61
CA VAL A 193 -0.30 1.81 -12.84
C VAL A 193 -1.42 2.70 -13.36
N GLN A 194 -2.02 3.49 -12.49
CA GLN A 194 -3.05 4.45 -12.88
C GLN A 194 -2.47 5.86 -12.98
N VAL A 195 -2.93 6.63 -13.96
CA VAL A 195 -2.68 8.07 -14.05
C VAL A 195 -3.68 8.78 -13.14
N SER A 196 -3.22 9.33 -12.02
CA SER A 196 -4.09 10.06 -11.09
C SER A 196 -4.35 11.49 -11.55
N GLU A 197 -3.37 12.12 -12.20
CA GLU A 197 -3.45 13.50 -12.65
C GLU A 197 -2.67 13.69 -13.95
N VAL A 198 -3.18 14.57 -14.82
CA VAL A 198 -2.42 15.13 -15.95
C VAL A 198 -2.67 16.64 -16.02
N LYS A 199 -1.60 17.42 -15.90
CA LYS A 199 -1.68 18.89 -15.99
C LYS A 199 -2.05 19.31 -17.41
N ARG A 200 -2.99 20.24 -17.54
CA ARG A 200 -3.37 20.82 -18.85
C ARG A 200 -2.17 21.51 -19.49
N GLY A 201 -2.02 21.35 -20.81
CA GLY A 201 -0.91 21.93 -21.59
C GLY A 201 0.45 21.24 -21.38
N SER A 202 0.50 20.16 -20.59
CA SER A 202 1.74 19.39 -20.40
C SER A 202 2.08 18.53 -21.62
N ARG A 203 3.31 18.01 -21.68
CA ARG A 203 3.72 17.08 -22.74
C ARG A 203 2.94 15.78 -22.67
N ALA A 204 2.67 15.29 -21.46
CA ALA A 204 1.82 14.13 -21.25
C ALA A 204 0.40 14.36 -21.81
N ALA A 205 -0.23 15.50 -21.50
CA ALA A 205 -1.54 15.86 -22.05
C ALA A 205 -1.53 15.97 -23.59
N SER A 206 -0.47 16.57 -24.15
CA SER A 206 -0.33 16.76 -25.60
C SER A 206 -0.17 15.42 -26.35
N SER A 207 0.35 14.40 -25.68
CA SER A 207 0.44 13.02 -26.19
C SER A 207 -0.87 12.22 -26.00
N GLY A 208 -1.91 12.85 -25.45
CA GLY A 208 -3.24 12.25 -25.26
C GLY A 208 -3.44 11.51 -23.95
N LEU A 209 -2.46 11.53 -23.03
CA LEU A 209 -2.60 10.93 -21.70
C LEU A 209 -3.61 11.72 -20.87
N ALA A 210 -4.48 11.02 -20.15
CA ALA A 210 -5.51 11.63 -19.31
C ALA A 210 -5.56 11.00 -17.92
N ALA A 211 -6.09 11.74 -16.95
CA ALA A 211 -6.39 11.20 -15.63
C ALA A 211 -7.42 10.06 -15.75
N GLY A 212 -7.20 8.99 -15.01
CA GLY A 212 -7.99 7.76 -15.04
C GLY A 212 -7.47 6.70 -16.01
N ASP A 213 -6.51 7.02 -16.88
CA ASP A 213 -5.86 6.02 -17.73
C ASP A 213 -5.14 4.97 -16.87
N VAL A 214 -5.34 3.70 -17.19
CA VAL A 214 -4.59 2.59 -16.59
C VAL A 214 -3.55 2.13 -17.60
N ILE A 215 -2.28 2.26 -17.26
CA ILE A 215 -1.17 1.79 -18.10
C ILE A 215 -0.91 0.34 -17.75
N THR A 216 -1.06 -0.54 -18.75
CA THR A 216 -0.88 -1.99 -18.58
C THR A 216 0.42 -2.49 -19.19
N GLU A 217 0.96 -1.80 -20.20
CA GLU A 217 2.21 -2.16 -20.87
C GLU A 217 2.97 -0.89 -21.30
N THR A 218 4.30 -1.01 -21.41
CA THR A 218 5.18 0.06 -21.90
C THR A 218 6.40 -0.51 -22.59
N THR A 219 6.95 0.26 -23.53
CA THR A 219 8.25 -0.07 -24.15
C THR A 219 9.44 0.09 -23.20
N ALA A 220 9.25 0.69 -22.01
CA ALA A 220 10.29 0.78 -20.98
C ALA A 220 10.57 -0.55 -20.25
N GLY A 221 9.68 -1.54 -20.35
CA GLY A 221 9.82 -2.85 -19.69
C GLY A 221 8.53 -3.34 -19.03
N GLU A 222 8.59 -4.53 -18.44
CA GLU A 222 7.46 -5.13 -17.71
C GLU A 222 7.32 -4.53 -16.31
N PHE A 223 6.08 -4.29 -15.88
CA PHE A 223 5.77 -3.76 -14.56
C PHE A 223 4.37 -4.20 -14.16
N ALA A 224 4.06 -4.12 -12.87
CA ALA A 224 2.70 -4.37 -12.38
C ALA A 224 2.24 -3.42 -11.28
N ASP A 225 3.16 -2.60 -10.79
CA ASP A 225 2.97 -1.65 -9.70
C ASP A 225 3.83 -0.41 -9.95
N LEU A 226 3.66 0.60 -9.11
CA LEU A 226 4.35 1.87 -9.24
C LEU A 226 5.86 1.77 -9.01
N ALA A 227 6.30 0.80 -8.20
CA ALA A 227 7.72 0.60 -7.88
C ALA A 227 8.50 0.04 -9.07
N SER A 228 8.00 -1.03 -9.68
CA SER A 228 8.51 -1.65 -10.90
C SER A 228 8.38 -0.71 -12.10
N TRP A 229 7.27 0.03 -12.20
CA TRP A 229 7.11 1.11 -13.19
C TRP A 229 8.25 2.12 -13.11
N ARG A 230 8.53 2.65 -11.92
CA ARG A 230 9.63 3.60 -11.71
C ARG A 230 11.00 2.99 -12.02
N ALA A 231 11.22 1.72 -11.68
CA ALA A 231 12.48 1.04 -11.92
C ALA A 231 12.79 0.86 -13.42
N ASN A 232 11.78 0.76 -14.27
CA ASN A 232 11.96 0.59 -15.72
C ASN A 232 12.55 1.82 -16.42
N PHE A 233 12.48 3.01 -15.81
CA PHE A 233 12.99 4.24 -16.42
C PHE A 233 14.47 4.53 -16.11
N GLN A 234 15.19 3.59 -15.49
CA GLN A 234 16.65 3.68 -15.31
C GLN A 234 17.39 3.70 -16.66
N GLN A 235 16.82 3.05 -17.68
CA GLN A 235 17.26 3.13 -19.08
C GLN A 235 16.11 3.61 -19.93
N ARG A 236 16.21 4.83 -20.46
CA ARG A 236 15.11 5.43 -21.23
C ARG A 236 14.97 4.74 -22.59
N PRO A 237 13.78 4.25 -22.96
CA PRO A 237 13.59 3.62 -24.25
C PRO A 237 13.63 4.68 -25.37
N PRO A 238 14.18 4.35 -26.55
CA PRO A 238 14.26 5.28 -27.68
C PRO A 238 12.86 5.77 -28.11
N GLN A 239 11.86 4.88 -28.07
CA GLN A 239 10.45 5.22 -28.22
C GLN A 239 9.70 4.85 -26.95
N LEU A 240 8.84 5.75 -26.46
CA LEU A 240 7.97 5.50 -25.32
C LEU A 240 6.54 5.33 -25.80
N VAL A 241 6.08 4.08 -25.81
CA VAL A 241 4.71 3.71 -26.17
C VAL A 241 4.04 3.13 -24.95
N LEU A 242 2.86 3.63 -24.64
CA LEU A 242 2.04 3.21 -23.50
C LEU A 242 0.80 2.49 -24.04
N ARG A 243 0.58 1.27 -23.57
CA ARG A 243 -0.72 0.62 -23.72
C ARG A 243 -1.59 1.00 -22.54
N ILE A 244 -2.73 1.58 -22.82
CA ILE A 244 -3.64 2.09 -21.79
C ILE A 244 -5.02 1.45 -21.89
N VAL A 245 -5.74 1.47 -20.77
CA VAL A 245 -7.18 1.27 -20.71
C VAL A 245 -7.80 2.54 -20.15
N ARG A 246 -8.69 3.17 -20.92
CA ARG A 246 -9.46 4.34 -20.50
C ARG A 246 -10.92 3.94 -20.31
N GLY A 247 -11.36 3.91 -19.05
CA GLY A 247 -12.65 3.30 -18.71
C GLY A 247 -12.63 1.81 -19.04
N ASN A 248 -13.28 1.41 -20.13
CA ASN A 248 -13.25 0.03 -20.64
C ASN A 248 -12.72 -0.07 -22.08
N THR A 249 -12.07 0.99 -22.58
CA THR A 249 -11.57 1.06 -23.95
C THR A 249 -10.05 0.91 -23.96
N PRO A 250 -9.49 -0.13 -24.60
CA PRO A 250 -8.05 -0.23 -24.78
C PRO A 250 -7.57 0.82 -25.79
N GLY A 251 -6.36 1.33 -25.58
CA GLY A 251 -5.73 2.32 -26.44
C GLY A 251 -4.21 2.22 -26.41
N VAL A 252 -3.57 2.93 -27.34
CA VAL A 252 -2.11 3.03 -27.42
C VAL A 252 -1.76 4.50 -27.57
N LEU A 253 -0.85 4.99 -26.72
CA LEU A 253 -0.34 6.36 -26.78
C LEU A 253 1.16 6.32 -27.07
N VAL A 254 1.60 7.15 -28.03
CA VAL A 254 3.01 7.35 -28.33
C VAL A 254 3.43 8.68 -27.72
N MET A 255 4.30 8.64 -26.71
CA MET A 255 4.71 9.82 -25.95
C MET A 255 5.83 10.59 -26.67
N ARG A 256 5.72 11.92 -26.73
CA ARG A 256 6.63 12.81 -27.49
C ARG A 256 7.12 14.02 -26.70
#